data_AF-A0AA38J3R0-F1
#
_entry.id   AF-A0AA38J3R0-F1
#
_cell.length_a   1.000
_cell.length_b   1.000
_cell.length_c   1.000
_cell.angle_alpha   90.00
_cell.angle_beta   90.00
_cell.angle_gamma   90.00
#
_symmetry.space_group_name_H-M   'P 1'
#
loop_
_entity.id
_entity.type
_entity.pdbx_description
1 polymer ?
#
loop_
_entity_poly.entity_id
_entity_poly.type
_entity_poly.pdbx_seq_one_letter_code
_entity_poly.pdbx_strand_id
1 'polypeptide(L)'
;MYVWDETEGGRGSQDVASCVAKHLKENAGTHHQVILYCDSCTGQNRNIKMALTLLRFVQDPRVAVKTMDLKCMVSGHSFLPNDAEFGVIESASKK
;
A
#
# COMPACT_ATOMS: atom_id res chain seq x y z
N MET A 1 10.61 0.41 1.32
CA MET A 1 10.19 0.32 -0.10
C MET A 1 10.13 -1.15 -0.49
N TYR A 2 9.08 -1.58 -1.21
CA TYR A 2 9.02 -2.89 -1.87
C TYR A 2 9.24 -2.64 -3.36
N VAL A 3 10.17 -3.39 -3.97
CA VAL A 3 10.57 -3.21 -5.37
C VAL A 3 10.60 -4.58 -6.04
N TRP A 4 10.12 -4.63 -7.27
CA TRP A 4 10.20 -5.79 -8.16
C TRP A 4 10.34 -5.27 -9.59
N ASP A 5 10.91 -6.07 -10.48
CA ASP A 5 10.97 -5.74 -11.90
C ASP A 5 9.70 -6.21 -12.63
N GLU A 6 9.45 -5.67 -13.82
CA GLU A 6 8.23 -5.93 -14.58
C GLU A 6 8.10 -7.39 -15.06
N THR A 7 9.16 -8.22 -14.98
CA THR A 7 9.10 -9.65 -15.31
C THR A 7 8.55 -10.49 -14.16
N GLU A 8 8.69 -10.01 -12.91
CA GLU A 8 8.21 -10.70 -11.70
C GLU A 8 6.77 -10.31 -11.33
N GLY A 9 6.32 -9.11 -11.70
CA GLY A 9 5.00 -8.64 -11.33
C GLY A 9 4.56 -7.37 -12.03
N GLY A 10 3.24 -7.20 -12.13
CA GLY A 10 2.65 -5.99 -12.68
C GLY A 10 2.62 -4.83 -11.68
N ARG A 11 1.93 -3.77 -12.08
CA ARG A 11 1.61 -2.61 -11.21
C ARG A 11 0.13 -2.57 -10.84
N GLY A 12 -0.54 -3.72 -10.87
CA GLY A 12 -1.97 -3.82 -10.67
C GLY A 12 -2.36 -3.84 -9.19
N SER A 13 -3.64 -3.57 -8.92
CA SER A 13 -4.23 -3.65 -7.57
C SER A 13 -3.90 -4.91 -6.78
N GLN A 14 -3.80 -6.08 -7.41
CA GLN A 14 -3.46 -7.33 -6.68
C GLN A 14 -1.99 -7.37 -6.28
N ASP A 15 -1.08 -6.95 -7.17
CA ASP A 15 0.36 -6.88 -6.90
C ASP A 15 0.62 -5.94 -5.71
N VAL A 16 0.05 -4.74 -5.77
CA VAL A 16 0.15 -3.74 -4.70
C VAL A 16 -0.47 -4.24 -3.40
N ALA A 17 -1.67 -4.81 -3.44
CA ALA A 17 -2.33 -5.35 -2.25
C ALA A 17 -1.53 -6.51 -1.61
N SER A 18 -0.86 -7.34 -2.41
CA SER A 18 -0.01 -8.41 -1.89
C SER A 18 1.19 -7.86 -1.10
N CYS A 19 1.82 -6.79 -1.59
CA CYS A 19 2.90 -6.10 -0.91
C CYS A 19 2.43 -5.47 0.40
N VAL A 20 1.28 -4.80 0.39
CA VAL A 20 0.67 -4.24 1.60
C VAL A 20 0.35 -5.34 2.61
N ALA A 21 -0.24 -6.45 2.19
CA ALA A 21 -0.56 -7.56 3.08
C ALA A 21 0.70 -8.19 3.71
N LYS A 22 1.77 -8.34 2.94
CA LYS A 22 3.08 -8.79 3.44
C LYS A 22 3.61 -7.82 4.50
N HIS A 23 3.63 -6.52 4.18
CA HIS A 23 4.10 -5.48 5.09
C HIS A 23 3.33 -5.46 6.41
N LEU A 24 2.01 -5.58 6.35
CA LEU A 24 1.16 -5.60 7.54
C LEU A 24 1.41 -6.84 8.41
N LYS A 25 1.60 -8.01 7.81
CA LYS A 25 1.93 -9.24 8.57
C LYS A 25 3.26 -9.10 9.31
N GLU A 26 4.25 -8.49 8.67
CA GLU A 26 5.59 -8.32 9.22
C GLU A 26 5.64 -7.24 10.32
N ASN A 27 4.84 -6.18 10.22
CA ASN A 27 5.02 -4.97 11.03
C ASN A 27 3.82 -4.59 11.91
N ALA A 28 2.61 -5.02 11.56
CA ALA A 28 1.37 -4.57 12.21
C ALA A 28 0.73 -5.59 13.16
N GLY A 29 1.24 -6.82 13.25
CA GLY A 29 0.61 -7.93 13.98
C GLY A 29 0.32 -7.66 15.47
N THR A 30 1.10 -6.79 16.12
CA THR A 30 0.95 -6.43 17.54
C THR A 30 0.17 -5.14 17.79
N HIS A 31 -0.18 -4.39 16.74
CA HIS A 31 -0.86 -3.11 16.84
C HIS A 31 -2.38 -3.30 16.84
N HIS A 32 -3.13 -2.43 17.51
CA HIS A 32 -4.61 -2.52 17.55
C HIS A 32 -5.28 -1.68 16.46
N GLN A 33 -4.65 -0.56 16.07
CA GLN A 33 -5.12 0.32 15.01
C GLN A 33 -4.01 0.55 13.99
N VAL A 34 -4.36 0.49 12.72
CA VAL A 34 -3.45 0.79 11.61
C VAL A 34 -4.10 1.85 10.72
N ILE A 35 -3.34 2.90 10.41
CA ILE A 35 -3.76 3.95 9.47
C ILE A 35 -2.87 3.87 8.25
N LEU A 36 -3.47 3.65 7.08
CA LEU A 36 -2.81 3.63 5.79
C LEU A 36 -3.10 4.93 5.06
N TYR A 37 -2.07 5.48 4.44
CA TYR A 37 -2.18 6.65 3.57
C TYR A 37 -1.79 6.22 2.16
N CYS A 38 -2.62 6.57 1.18
CA CYS A 38 -2.38 6.25 -0.22
C CYS A 38 -2.88 7.35 -1.14
N ASP A 39 -2.40 7.33 -2.38
CA ASP A 39 -3.00 8.12 -3.44
C ASP A 39 -4.42 7.61 -3.77
N SER A 40 -5.18 8.40 -4.51
CA SER A 40 -6.52 8.00 -4.97
C SER A 40 -6.50 7.16 -6.25
N CYS A 41 -5.38 6.52 -6.61
CA CYS A 41 -5.28 5.72 -7.83
C CYS A 41 -6.21 4.50 -7.77
N THR A 42 -7.24 4.49 -8.59
CA THR A 42 -8.25 3.40 -8.59
C THR A 42 -7.67 2.09 -9.08
N GLY A 43 -6.74 2.12 -10.04
CA GLY A 43 -6.07 0.92 -10.55
C GLY A 43 -5.21 0.18 -9.52
N GLN A 44 -4.81 0.86 -8.45
CA GLN A 44 -3.85 0.36 -7.46
C GLN A 44 -4.43 0.34 -6.05
N ASN A 45 -4.74 1.51 -5.50
CA ASN A 45 -5.02 1.69 -4.07
C ASN A 45 -6.51 1.85 -3.75
N ARG A 46 -7.25 2.62 -4.55
CA ARG A 46 -8.67 2.93 -4.29
C ARG A 46 -9.61 1.98 -5.05
N ASN A 47 -9.61 0.72 -4.67
CA ASN A 47 -10.47 -0.32 -5.26
C ASN A 47 -10.88 -1.41 -4.27
N ILE A 48 -11.83 -2.26 -4.70
CA ILE A 48 -12.38 -3.34 -3.89
C ILE A 48 -11.35 -4.40 -3.48
N LYS A 49 -10.33 -4.67 -4.29
CA LYS A 49 -9.31 -5.68 -3.98
C LYS A 49 -8.46 -5.25 -2.79
N MET A 50 -8.07 -3.97 -2.75
CA MET A 50 -7.39 -3.41 -1.58
C MET A 50 -8.28 -3.49 -0.34
N ALA A 51 -9.54 -3.03 -0.43
CA ALA A 51 -10.48 -3.06 0.69
C ALA A 51 -10.70 -4.48 1.25
N LEU A 52 -10.91 -5.48 0.38
CA LEU A 52 -11.07 -6.88 0.79
C LEU A 52 -9.81 -7.46 1.41
N THR A 53 -8.63 -7.06 0.92
CA THR A 53 -7.34 -7.48 1.49
C THR A 53 -7.18 -6.97 2.92
N LEU A 54 -7.47 -5.69 3.16
CA LEU A 54 -7.41 -5.11 4.51
C LEU A 54 -8.46 -5.75 5.43
N LEU A 55 -9.69 -5.96 4.94
CA LEU A 55 -10.74 -6.63 5.72
C LEU A 55 -10.33 -8.05 6.13
N ARG A 56 -9.75 -8.82 5.19
CA ARG A 56 -9.25 -10.16 5.47
C ARG A 56 -8.14 -10.13 6.52
N PHE A 57 -7.27 -9.12 6.50
CA PHE A 57 -6.19 -8.96 7.47
C PHE A 57 -6.75 -8.73 8.89
N VAL A 58 -7.72 -7.83 9.06
CA VAL A 58 -8.37 -7.57 10.38
C VAL A 58 -9.07 -8.81 10.94
N GLN A 59 -9.60 -9.66 10.07
CA GLN A 59 -10.28 -10.91 10.46
C GLN A 59 -9.32 -12.05 10.81
N ASP A 60 -8.00 -11.90 10.64
CA ASP A 60 -7.05 -12.95 10.97
C ASP A 60 -6.91 -13.06 12.51
N PRO A 61 -7.24 -14.21 13.12
CA PRO A 61 -7.17 -14.37 14.59
C PRO A 61 -5.73 -14.27 15.13
N ARG A 62 -4.71 -14.31 14.27
CA ARG A 62 -3.31 -14.22 14.66
C ARG A 62 -2.80 -12.77 14.78
N VAL A 63 -3.60 -11.78 14.39
CA VAL A 63 -3.23 -10.36 14.50
C VAL A 63 -4.07 -9.65 15.57
N ALA A 64 -3.45 -8.70 16.26
CA ALA A 64 -4.12 -7.87 17.27
C ALA A 64 -4.95 -6.74 16.65
N VAL A 65 -4.78 -6.46 15.36
CA VAL A 65 -5.42 -5.34 14.66
C VAL A 65 -6.94 -5.47 14.71
N LYS A 66 -7.61 -4.44 15.20
CA LYS A 66 -9.08 -4.32 15.29
C LYS A 66 -9.66 -3.30 14.33
N THR A 67 -8.89 -2.26 14.02
CA THR A 67 -9.35 -1.16 13.17
C THR A 67 -8.29 -0.81 12.15
N MET A 68 -8.71 -0.64 10.90
CA MET A 68 -7.86 -0.20 9.81
C MET A 68 -8.52 0.94 9.05
N ASP A 69 -7.82 2.07 8.97
CA ASP A 69 -8.28 3.26 8.27
C ASP A 69 -7.48 3.43 6.98
N LEU A 70 -8.13 3.31 5.82
CA LEU A 70 -7.52 3.62 4.53
C LEU A 70 -7.85 5.06 4.11
N LYS A 71 -6.90 5.96 4.30
CA LYS A 71 -7.01 7.38 3.94
C LYS A 71 -6.46 7.60 2.53
N CYS A 72 -7.37 7.82 1.58
CA CYS A 72 -7.01 8.21 0.22
C CYS A 72 -6.86 9.73 0.14
N MET A 73 -5.70 10.20 -0.32
CA MET A 73 -5.44 11.63 -0.45
C MET A 73 -6.24 12.26 -1.61
N VAL A 74 -6.59 13.54 -1.46
CA VAL A 74 -7.26 14.31 -2.51
C VAL A 74 -6.24 14.70 -3.59
N SER A 75 -6.60 14.48 -4.85
CA SER A 75 -5.74 14.82 -6.00
C SER A 75 -5.37 16.30 -5.97
N GLY A 76 -4.09 16.61 -6.23
CA GLY A 76 -3.58 17.98 -6.35
C GLY A 76 -3.18 18.67 -5.04
N HIS A 77 -3.40 18.04 -3.87
CA HIS A 77 -3.18 18.68 -2.56
C HIS A 77 -2.31 17.87 -1.59
N SER A 78 -1.61 16.84 -2.07
CA SER A 78 -0.84 15.96 -1.18
C SER A 78 0.35 15.37 -1.90
N PHE A 79 1.52 15.54 -1.30
CA PHE A 79 2.76 14.89 -1.70
C PHE A 79 3.03 13.78 -0.69
N LEU A 80 2.98 12.52 -1.13
CA LEU A 80 3.32 11.40 -0.26
C LEU A 80 4.85 11.22 -0.22
N PRO A 81 5.42 10.74 0.89
CA PRO A 81 6.87 10.54 0.99
C PRO A 81 7.46 9.67 -0.14
N ASN A 82 6.70 8.69 -0.64
CA ASN A 82 7.13 7.85 -1.76
C ASN A 82 7.27 8.61 -3.08
N ASP A 83 6.56 9.73 -3.27
CA ASP A 83 6.68 10.53 -4.50
C ASP A 83 8.08 11.16 -4.63
N ALA A 84 8.70 11.53 -3.50
CA ALA A 84 10.09 11.99 -3.49
C ALA A 84 11.06 10.85 -3.86
N GLU A 85 10.85 9.65 -3.30
CA GLU A 85 11.69 8.50 -3.61
C GLU A 85 11.62 8.15 -5.11
N PHE A 86 10.42 8.12 -5.68
CA PHE A 86 10.23 7.89 -7.12
C PHE A 86 10.86 8.99 -7.98
N GLY A 87 10.79 10.26 -7.56
CA GLY A 87 11.45 11.37 -8.27
C GLY A 87 12.98 11.23 -8.33
N VAL A 88 13.61 10.72 -7.26
CA VAL A 88 15.06 10.43 -7.26
C VAL A 88 15.39 9.28 -8.21
N ILE A 89 14.61 8.19 -8.17
CA ILE A 89 14.81 7.02 -9.06
C ILE A 89 14.63 7.42 -10.53
N GLU A 90 13.57 8.17 -10.85
CA GLU A 90 13.31 8.64 -12.21
C GLU A 90 14.42 9.56 -12.72
N SER A 91 14.93 10.45 -11.85
CA SER A 91 16.05 11.35 -12.19
C SER A 91 17.35 10.58 -12.42
N ALA A 92 17.59 9.50 -11.69
CA ALA A 92 18.75 8.64 -11.87
C ALA A 92 18.65 7.77 -13.14
N SER A 93 17.45 7.32 -13.50
CA SER A 93 17.18 6.50 -14.69
C SER A 93 17.32 7.28 -16.02
N LYS A 94 17.17 8.60 -15.98
CA LYS A 94 17.34 9.49 -17.15
C LYS A 94 18.80 9.85 -17.46
N LYS A 95 19.78 9.37 -16.67
CA LYS A 95 21.21 9.54 -16.91
C LYS A 95 21.77 8.32 -17.64
#